data_AF-A0A377TTE2-F1
#
_entry.id   AF-A0A377TTE2-F1
#
_cell.length_a   1.000
_cell.length_b   1.000
_cell.length_c   1.000
_cell.angle_alpha   90.00
_cell.angle_beta   90.00
_cell.angle_gamma   90.00
#
_symmetry.space_group_name_H-M   'P 1'
#
loop_
_entity.id
_entity.type
_entity.pdbx_description
1 polymer ?
#
loop_
_entity_poly.entity_id
_entity_poly.type
_entity_poly.pdbx_seq_one_letter_code
_entity_poly.pdbx_strand_id
1 'polypeptide(L)'
;MTTSRPIIPTLLALWDGHSCIVNSRALALSGLDASTPDPLGGHLGRTASGELDGNFIDLPALHLASGTMPRLTVAALKENLLAAQRLMNSEGYASYTEGAMGPGENTREVGAAGDRAIAAYRELQDEGKLTRPGIHRLLLLPSGGFSPAPP
;
A
#
# COMPACT_ATOMS: atom_id res chain seq x y z
N MET A 1 -0.14 34.08 -9.11
CA MET A 1 -0.96 33.33 -8.13
C MET A 1 -0.29 31.98 -7.91
N THR A 2 0.54 31.85 -6.88
CA THR A 2 1.14 30.57 -6.51
C THR A 2 0.13 29.86 -5.63
N THR A 3 -0.61 28.90 -6.20
CA THR A 3 -1.48 28.04 -5.40
C THR A 3 -0.58 27.18 -4.51
N SER A 4 -0.46 27.59 -3.25
CA SER A 4 0.17 26.77 -2.21
C SER A 4 -0.66 25.51 -2.05
N ARG A 5 -0.29 24.45 -2.78
CA ARG A 5 -0.85 23.13 -2.54
C ARG A 5 -0.31 22.68 -1.17
N PRO A 6 -1.18 22.27 -0.23
CA PRO A 6 -0.70 21.73 1.03
C PRO A 6 0.20 20.54 0.71
N ILE A 7 1.42 20.54 1.27
CA ILE A 7 2.33 19.40 1.17
C ILE A 7 1.69 18.29 2.00
N ILE A 8 1.15 17.28 1.31
CA ILE A 8 0.61 16.07 1.93
C ILE A 8 1.75 15.07 2.13
N PRO A 9 1.66 14.17 3.13
CA PRO A 9 2.57 13.04 3.23
C PRO A 9 2.56 12.25 1.91
N THR A 10 3.74 12.00 1.34
CA THR A 10 3.90 11.30 0.07
C THR A 10 4.87 10.15 0.23
N LEU A 11 4.49 8.99 -0.31
CA LEU A 11 5.32 7.80 -0.46
C LEU A 11 5.22 7.38 -1.93
N LEU A 12 6.36 7.21 -2.57
CA LEU A 12 6.50 6.72 -3.95
C LEU A 12 7.19 5.36 -3.90
N ALA A 13 6.43 4.28 -4.12
CA ALA A 13 7.01 2.95 -4.26
C ALA A 13 7.84 2.88 -5.55
N LEU A 14 9.02 2.28 -5.47
CA LEU A 14 9.92 2.10 -6.60
C LEU A 14 9.58 0.82 -7.37
N TRP A 15 10.15 0.72 -8.57
CA TRP A 15 9.90 -0.38 -9.51
C TRP A 15 10.27 -1.77 -8.97
N ASP A 16 11.16 -1.84 -7.99
CA ASP A 16 11.58 -3.08 -7.34
C ASP A 16 10.52 -3.66 -6.39
N GLY A 17 9.47 -2.89 -6.07
CA GLY A 17 8.39 -3.28 -5.18
C GLY A 17 8.77 -3.34 -3.70
N HIS A 18 10.02 -3.01 -3.35
CA HIS A 18 10.55 -3.15 -1.99
C HIS A 18 11.15 -1.86 -1.44
N SER A 19 11.43 -0.87 -2.29
CA SER A 19 11.99 0.42 -1.91
C SER A 19 11.00 1.55 -2.14
N CYS A 20 11.17 2.67 -1.45
CA CYS A 20 10.33 3.85 -1.64
C CYS A 20 11.07 5.17 -1.42
N ILE A 21 10.55 6.24 -2.02
CA ILE A 21 10.95 7.61 -1.71
C ILE A 21 9.82 8.29 -0.94
N VAL A 22 10.14 8.90 0.19
CA VAL A 22 9.20 9.64 1.03
C VAL A 22 9.58 11.12 1.12
N ASN A 23 8.57 11.98 1.26
CA ASN A 23 8.81 13.41 1.49
C ASN A 23 8.97 13.73 2.99
N SER A 24 9.42 14.95 3.29
CA SER A 24 9.62 15.42 4.68
C SER A 24 8.37 15.37 5.55
N ARG A 25 7.17 15.48 4.95
CA ARG A 25 5.89 15.33 5.68
C ARG A 25 5.62 13.88 6.06
N ALA A 26 5.95 12.93 5.20
CA ALA A 26 5.87 11.50 5.50
C ALA A 26 6.91 11.07 6.55
N LEU A 27 8.13 11.63 6.51
CA LEU A 27 9.13 11.42 7.57
C LEU A 27 8.62 11.92 8.92
N ALA A 28 8.11 13.15 8.97
CA ALA A 28 7.54 13.73 10.19
C ALA A 28 6.33 12.93 10.71
N LEU A 29 5.44 12.46 9.82
CA LEU A 29 4.31 11.62 10.18
C LEU A 29 4.77 10.26 10.75
N SER A 30 5.87 9.72 10.22
CA SER A 30 6.42 8.43 10.65
C SER A 30 7.24 8.52 11.94
N GLY A 31 7.52 9.72 12.44
CA GLY A 31 8.38 9.94 13.59
C GLY A 31 9.84 9.53 13.35
N LEU A 32 10.27 9.50 12.10
CA LEU A 32 11.63 9.11 11.71
C LEU A 32 12.52 10.34 11.64
N ASP A 33 13.72 10.22 12.20
CA ASP A 33 14.72 11.29 12.26
C ASP A 33 16.15 10.77 12.03
N ALA A 34 17.12 11.67 12.09
CA ALA A 34 18.52 11.35 11.91
C ALA A 34 19.05 10.29 12.89
N SER A 35 18.44 10.12 14.07
CA SER A 35 18.86 9.14 15.08
C SER A 35 18.26 7.75 14.87
N THR A 36 17.26 7.62 13.99
CA THR A 36 16.57 6.36 13.76
C THR A 36 17.51 5.33 13.11
N PRO A 37 17.81 4.19 13.75
CA PRO A 37 18.71 3.20 13.19
C PRO A 37 18.10 2.51 11.97
N ASP A 38 18.95 1.93 11.13
CA ASP A 38 18.51 1.08 10.04
C ASP A 38 17.79 -0.17 10.59
N PRO A 39 16.64 -0.55 10.03
CA PRO A 39 15.99 -1.80 10.38
C PRO A 39 16.80 -2.99 9.86
N LEU A 40 16.71 -4.14 10.53
CA LEU A 40 17.38 -5.36 10.06
C LEU A 40 16.90 -5.72 8.65
N GLY A 41 17.83 -5.79 7.70
CA GLY A 41 17.52 -6.13 6.30
C GLY A 41 16.91 -4.97 5.49
N GLY A 42 17.07 -3.73 5.94
CA GLY A 42 16.76 -2.53 5.14
C GLY A 42 17.68 -1.36 5.48
N HIS A 43 17.59 -0.29 4.71
CA HIS A 43 18.46 0.88 4.88
C HIS A 43 17.68 2.18 4.73
N LEU A 44 17.94 3.13 5.64
CA LEU A 44 17.41 4.49 5.60
C LEU A 44 18.48 5.42 5.01
N GLY A 45 18.22 5.92 3.80
CA GLY A 45 19.08 6.86 3.10
C GLY A 45 19.32 8.15 3.87
N ARG A 46 20.55 8.67 3.75
CA ARG A 46 21.01 9.85 4.47
C ARG A 46 21.80 10.78 3.57
N THR A 47 21.64 12.07 3.82
CA THR A 47 22.47 13.10 3.24
C THR A 47 23.88 13.06 3.86
N ALA A 48 24.82 13.81 3.27
CA ALA A 48 26.17 13.96 3.81
C ALA A 48 26.21 14.56 5.23
N SER A 49 25.14 15.26 5.67
CA SER A 49 25.03 15.80 7.03
C SER A 49 24.42 14.81 8.04
N GLY A 50 24.02 13.61 7.60
CA GLY A 50 23.43 12.57 8.45
C GLY A 50 21.90 12.62 8.58
N GLU A 51 21.25 13.63 8.00
CA GLU A 51 19.79 13.75 7.95
C GLU A 51 19.18 12.70 7.00
N LEU A 52 17.97 12.21 7.32
CA LEU A 52 17.25 11.32 6.42
C LEU A 52 16.91 12.03 5.11
N ASP A 53 17.27 11.42 3.97
CA ASP A 53 17.00 11.97 2.64
C ASP A 53 15.65 11.49 2.06
N GLY A 54 15.01 10.52 2.73
CA GLY A 54 13.72 9.93 2.35
C GLY A 54 13.83 8.74 1.39
N ASN A 55 15.03 8.28 1.03
CA ASN A 55 15.23 7.08 0.22
C ASN A 55 15.30 5.83 1.11
N PHE A 56 14.25 5.01 1.09
CA PHE A 56 14.14 3.81 1.95
C PHE A 56 14.31 2.56 1.10
N ILE A 57 15.28 1.73 1.48
CA ILE A 57 15.70 0.55 0.72
C ILE A 57 15.27 -0.71 1.47
N ASP A 58 14.65 -1.63 0.72
CA ASP A 58 14.04 -2.88 1.18
C ASP A 58 12.80 -2.75 2.09
N LEU A 59 12.03 -3.85 2.14
CA LEU A 59 10.75 -3.95 2.82
C LEU A 59 10.76 -3.45 4.27
N PRO A 60 11.77 -3.75 5.12
CA PRO A 60 11.78 -3.27 6.50
C PRO A 60 11.79 -1.74 6.60
N ALA A 61 12.54 -1.06 5.72
CA ALA A 61 12.58 0.40 5.69
C ALA A 61 11.28 0.99 5.11
N LEU A 62 10.79 0.43 4.00
CA LEU A 62 9.53 0.84 3.39
C LEU A 62 8.36 0.78 4.40
N HIS A 63 8.28 -0.30 5.18
CA HIS A 63 7.20 -0.52 6.14
C HIS A 63 7.18 0.51 7.29
N LEU A 64 8.31 1.10 7.66
CA LEU A 64 8.36 2.17 8.66
C LEU A 64 7.55 3.39 8.21
N ALA A 65 7.60 3.73 6.92
CA ALA A 65 6.79 4.80 6.36
C ALA A 65 5.38 4.32 6.01
N SER A 66 5.22 3.22 5.27
CA SER A 66 3.91 2.80 4.77
C SER A 66 2.91 2.48 5.89
N GLY A 67 3.41 2.05 7.05
CA GLY A 67 2.62 1.76 8.23
C GLY A 67 1.88 2.97 8.80
N THR A 68 2.46 4.17 8.70
CA THR A 68 1.92 5.43 9.27
C THR A 68 1.13 6.26 8.28
N MET A 69 1.27 5.97 6.97
CA MET A 69 0.56 6.67 5.92
C MET A 69 -0.97 6.53 6.07
N PRO A 70 -1.75 7.57 5.71
CA PRO A 70 -3.20 7.50 5.72
C PRO A 70 -3.71 6.34 4.88
N ARG A 71 -4.55 5.50 5.47
CA ARG A 71 -5.12 4.32 4.79
C ARG A 71 -6.25 4.72 3.85
N LEU A 72 -6.38 3.97 2.75
CA LEU A 72 -7.54 4.12 1.87
C LEU A 72 -8.84 3.84 2.63
N THR A 73 -9.86 4.63 2.34
CA THR A 73 -11.22 4.42 2.83
C THR A 73 -11.90 3.34 1.98
N VAL A 74 -12.95 2.71 2.52
CA VAL A 74 -13.77 1.76 1.75
C VAL A 74 -14.33 2.44 0.50
N ALA A 75 -14.79 3.70 0.60
CA ALA A 75 -15.29 4.45 -0.55
C ALA A 75 -14.22 4.64 -1.65
N ALA A 76 -13.00 5.04 -1.29
CA ALA A 76 -11.91 5.19 -2.25
C ALA A 76 -11.51 3.85 -2.89
N LEU A 77 -11.51 2.77 -2.10
CA LEU A 77 -11.27 1.42 -2.61
C LEU A 77 -12.34 1.02 -3.63
N LYS A 78 -13.63 1.28 -3.37
CA LYS A 78 -14.72 1.00 -4.32
C LYS A 78 -14.52 1.73 -5.65
N GLU A 79 -14.11 2.99 -5.61
CA GLU A 79 -13.81 3.76 -6.83
C GLU A 79 -12.68 3.14 -7.63
N ASN A 80 -11.58 2.76 -6.96
CA ASN A 80 -10.43 2.10 -7.57
C ASN A 80 -10.80 0.74 -8.17
N LEU A 81 -11.55 -0.09 -7.44
CA LEU A 81 -12.00 -1.40 -7.89
C LEU A 81 -12.90 -1.30 -9.13
N LEU A 82 -13.82 -0.34 -9.15
CA LEU A 82 -14.67 -0.11 -10.32
C LEU A 82 -13.88 0.44 -11.51
N ALA A 83 -12.83 1.24 -11.27
CA ALA A 83 -11.94 1.70 -12.33
C ALA A 83 -11.13 0.53 -12.92
N ALA A 84 -10.56 -0.33 -12.08
CA ALA A 84 -9.87 -1.54 -12.50
C ALA A 84 -10.80 -2.48 -13.28
N GLN A 85 -12.01 -2.74 -12.79
CA GLN A 85 -13.02 -3.52 -13.50
C GLN A 85 -13.34 -2.95 -14.88
N ARG A 86 -13.53 -1.63 -15.01
CA ARG A 86 -13.80 -0.98 -16.30
C ARG A 86 -12.65 -1.18 -17.29
N LEU A 87 -11.40 -1.03 -16.82
CA LEU A 87 -10.22 -1.24 -17.64
C LEU A 87 -10.10 -2.71 -18.09
N MET A 88 -10.25 -3.65 -17.15
CA MET A 88 -10.19 -5.08 -17.49
C MET A 88 -11.28 -5.47 -18.49
N ASN A 89 -12.50 -4.96 -18.30
CA ASN A 89 -13.61 -5.20 -19.22
C ASN A 89 -13.37 -4.57 -20.61
N SER A 90 -12.74 -3.40 -20.71
CA SER A 90 -12.43 -2.78 -22.01
C SER A 90 -11.40 -3.57 -22.81
N GLU A 91 -10.54 -4.32 -22.13
CA GLU A 91 -9.58 -5.24 -22.74
C GLU A 91 -10.15 -6.66 -22.96
N GLY A 92 -11.43 -6.89 -22.67
CA GLY A 92 -12.12 -8.17 -22.90
C GLY A 92 -11.90 -9.22 -21.80
N TYR A 93 -11.28 -8.86 -20.67
CA TYR A 93 -11.18 -9.77 -19.52
C TYR A 93 -12.55 -9.92 -18.85
N ALA A 94 -13.11 -11.13 -18.92
CA ALA A 94 -14.39 -11.44 -18.30
C ALA A 94 -14.27 -11.89 -16.83
N SER A 95 -13.07 -12.22 -16.35
CA SER A 95 -12.80 -12.69 -14.98
C SER A 95 -11.35 -12.47 -14.57
N TYR A 96 -11.12 -12.22 -13.28
CA TYR A 96 -9.78 -12.11 -12.71
C TYR A 96 -9.77 -12.53 -11.23
N THR A 97 -8.64 -13.04 -10.75
CA THR A 97 -8.43 -13.43 -9.35
C THR A 97 -7.54 -12.39 -8.69
N GLU A 98 -7.99 -11.79 -7.60
CA GLU A 98 -7.16 -10.89 -6.82
C GLU A 98 -6.30 -11.73 -5.87
N GLY A 99 -4.98 -11.61 -6.04
CA GLY A 99 -4.00 -12.27 -5.19
C GLY A 99 -3.74 -11.46 -3.93
N ALA A 100 -3.28 -12.14 -2.88
CA ALA A 100 -2.74 -11.49 -1.69
C ALA A 100 -3.70 -10.48 -1.04
N MET A 101 -4.88 -10.92 -0.61
CA MET A 101 -5.85 -10.03 0.04
C MET A 101 -6.12 -10.45 1.48
N GLY A 102 -6.32 -9.50 2.39
CA GLY A 102 -6.69 -9.76 3.78
C GLY A 102 -5.81 -9.07 4.81
N PRO A 103 -5.91 -9.48 6.10
CA PRO A 103 -5.36 -8.70 7.20
C PRO A 103 -3.84 -8.49 7.14
N GLY A 104 -3.11 -9.42 6.52
CA GLY A 104 -1.66 -9.32 6.30
C GLY A 104 -1.24 -8.12 5.45
N GLU A 105 -2.17 -7.58 4.65
CA GLU A 105 -1.94 -6.48 3.72
C GLU A 105 -2.54 -5.16 4.21
N ASN A 106 -2.97 -5.08 5.47
CA ASN A 106 -3.55 -3.87 6.05
C ASN A 106 -2.58 -2.67 6.03
N THR A 107 -1.27 -2.93 6.09
CA THR A 107 -0.21 -1.92 6.17
C THR A 107 0.53 -1.68 4.87
N ARG A 108 0.56 -2.68 3.98
CA ARG A 108 1.21 -2.59 2.68
C ARG A 108 0.37 -1.76 1.73
N GLU A 109 1.01 -0.96 0.88
CA GLU A 109 0.33 -0.12 -0.13
C GLU A 109 -0.88 0.62 0.46
N VAL A 110 -0.70 1.22 1.63
CA VAL A 110 -1.73 1.97 2.38
C VAL A 110 -3.05 1.20 2.63
N GLY A 111 -2.98 -0.14 2.68
CA GLY A 111 -4.11 -1.04 2.92
C GLY A 111 -4.92 -1.37 1.68
N ALA A 112 -4.36 -1.19 0.48
CA ALA A 112 -5.06 -1.41 -0.80
C ALA A 112 -5.64 -2.83 -0.94
N ALA A 113 -4.95 -3.83 -0.37
CA ALA A 113 -5.38 -5.23 -0.37
C ALA A 113 -5.82 -5.74 1.02
N GLY A 114 -6.00 -4.85 1.99
CA GLY A 114 -6.35 -5.19 3.37
C GLY A 114 -7.82 -5.57 3.59
N ASP A 115 -8.22 -5.65 4.86
CA ASP A 115 -9.59 -6.00 5.26
C ASP A 115 -10.65 -5.04 4.72
N ARG A 116 -10.28 -3.77 4.55
CA ARG A 116 -11.15 -2.74 3.96
C ARG A 116 -11.44 -3.00 2.48
N ALA A 117 -10.51 -3.61 1.77
CA ALA A 117 -10.71 -3.97 0.38
C ALA A 117 -11.69 -5.14 0.26
N ILE A 118 -11.61 -6.11 1.19
CA ILE A 118 -12.62 -7.16 1.33
C ILE A 118 -14.01 -6.56 1.60
N ALA A 119 -14.10 -5.58 2.51
CA ALA A 119 -15.36 -4.87 2.77
C ALA A 119 -15.87 -4.13 1.51
N ALA A 120 -14.99 -3.45 0.77
CA ALA A 120 -15.34 -2.78 -0.48
C ALA A 120 -15.92 -3.74 -1.52
N TYR A 121 -15.31 -4.92 -1.70
CA TYR A 121 -15.85 -5.96 -2.59
C TYR A 121 -17.23 -6.45 -2.15
N ARG A 122 -17.43 -6.70 -0.85
CA ARG A 122 -18.73 -7.11 -0.30
C ARG A 122 -19.81 -6.07 -0.57
N GLU A 123 -19.54 -4.80 -0.28
CA GLU A 123 -20.49 -3.73 -0.55
C GLU A 123 -20.81 -3.58 -2.03
N LEU A 124 -19.81 -3.66 -2.92
CA LEU A 124 -20.06 -3.59 -4.37
C LEU A 124 -20.86 -4.78 -4.89
N GLN A 125 -20.68 -5.95 -4.28
CA GLN A 125 -21.47 -7.14 -4.58
C GLN A 125 -22.93 -6.95 -4.16
N ASP A 126 -23.17 -6.47 -2.94
CA ASP A 126 -24.51 -6.20 -2.41
C ASP A 126 -25.23 -5.09 -3.21
N GLU A 127 -24.47 -4.09 -3.69
CA GLU A 127 -24.96 -3.03 -4.57
C GLU A 127 -25.17 -3.47 -6.03
N GLY A 128 -24.78 -4.69 -6.39
CA GLY A 128 -24.90 -5.20 -7.76
C GLY A 128 -24.02 -4.48 -8.78
N LYS A 129 -22.93 -3.82 -8.35
CA LYS A 129 -22.03 -3.03 -9.21
C LYS A 129 -20.86 -3.83 -9.81
N LEU A 130 -20.66 -5.06 -9.34
CA LEU A 130 -19.69 -5.99 -9.93
C LEU A 130 -20.27 -6.64 -11.19
N THR A 131 -19.51 -6.68 -12.29
CA THR A 131 -19.99 -7.25 -13.56
C THR A 131 -20.03 -8.78 -13.50
N ARG A 132 -21.14 -9.40 -13.94
CA ARG A 132 -21.22 -10.85 -14.17
C ARG A 132 -20.70 -11.20 -15.58
N PRO A 133 -19.87 -12.24 -15.81
CA PRO A 133 -19.36 -13.28 -14.92
C PRO A 133 -17.91 -13.03 -14.49
N GLY A 134 -17.63 -11.89 -13.85
CA GLY A 134 -16.37 -11.69 -13.13
C GLY A 134 -16.35 -12.59 -11.91
N ILE A 135 -15.79 -13.79 -12.01
CA ILE A 135 -15.42 -14.57 -10.83
C ILE A 135 -14.29 -13.78 -10.14
N HIS A 136 -14.64 -12.82 -9.29
CA HIS A 136 -13.72 -12.20 -8.35
C HIS A 136 -13.38 -13.25 -7.31
N ARG A 137 -12.41 -14.09 -7.63
CA ARG A 137 -11.89 -15.05 -6.68
C ARG A 137 -10.85 -14.34 -5.84
N LEU A 138 -11.03 -14.41 -4.52
CA LEU A 138 -10.13 -13.79 -3.56
C LEU A 138 -9.19 -14.86 -3.00
N LEU A 139 -7.88 -14.69 -3.17
CA LEU A 139 -6.91 -15.47 -2.41
C LEU A 139 -6.61 -14.75 -1.09
N LEU A 140 -7.10 -15.31 0.01
CA LEU A 140 -6.95 -14.73 1.34
C LEU A 140 -5.57 -15.05 1.94
N LEU A 141 -4.83 -14.01 2.34
CA LEU A 141 -3.63 -14.14 3.16
C LEU A 141 -3.98 -13.93 4.64
N PRO A 142 -3.80 -14.95 5.50
CA PRO A 142 -3.94 -14.76 6.94
C PRO A 142 -2.85 -13.81 7.45
N SER A 143 -3.11 -13.15 8.58
CA SER A 143 -2.09 -12.45 9.35
C SER A 143 -1.10 -13.46 9.93
N GLY A 144 -0.11 -13.87 9.14
CA GLY A 144 0.91 -14.84 9.51
C GLY A 144 1.98 -14.87 8.43
N GLY A 145 3.01 -14.05 8.60
CA GLY A 145 4.20 -14.11 7.77
C GLY A 145 4.87 -15.49 7.88
N PHE A 146 5.68 -15.83 6.88
CA PHE A 146 6.63 -16.93 6.94
C PHE A 146 7.51 -16.75 8.19
N SER A 147 7.15 -17.39 9.30
CA SER A 147 8.05 -17.52 10.44
C SER A 147 9.09 -18.56 10.02
N PRO A 148 10.39 -18.24 9.91
CA PRO A 148 11.38 -19.29 9.86
C PRO A 148 11.21 -20.10 11.16
N ALA A 149 11.10 -21.42 11.01
CA ALA A 149 11.08 -22.31 12.16
C ALA A 149 12.36 -22.05 12.99
N PRO A 150 12.27 -21.92 14.33
CA PRO A 150 13.47 -21.86 15.15
C PRO A 150 14.24 -23.20 15.02
N PRO A 151 15.58 -23.16 15.22
CA PRO A 151 16.44 -24.33 15.10
C PRO A 151 16.10 -25.46 16.08
#